data_AF-A0A3D1ZRW0-F1
#
_entry.id   AF-A0A3D1ZRW0-F1
#
_cell.length_a   1.000
_cell.length_b   1.000
_cell.length_c   1.000
_cell.angle_alpha   90.00
_cell.angle_beta   90.00
_cell.angle_gamma   90.00
#
_symmetry.space_group_name_H-M   'P 1'
#
loop_
_entity.id
_entity.type
_entity.pdbx_description
1 polymer ?
#
loop_
_entity_poly.entity_id
_entity_poly.type
_entity_poly.pdbx_seq_one_letter_code
_entity_poly.pdbx_strand_id
1 'polypeptide(L)' 'GIVISVQKELGVPVKLVGLGEGPDDLAPFDPEGFVDGILA' A
#
# COMPACT_ATOMS: atom_id res chain seq x y z
N GLY A 1 -4.26 -0.44 -7.13
CA GLY A 1 -4.41 -1.75 -7.81
C GLY A 1 -3.26 -2.72 -7.57
N ILE A 2 -2.00 -2.33 -7.79
CA ILE A 2 -0.84 -3.25 -7.77
C ILE A 2 -0.60 -3.95 -6.42
N VAL A 3 -0.91 -3.28 -5.31
CA VAL A 3 -0.80 -3.83 -3.96
C VAL A 3 -1.56 -5.16 -3.83
N ILE A 4 -2.76 -5.24 -4.40
CA ILE A 4 -3.61 -6.44 -4.34
C ILE A 4 -2.95 -7.60 -5.12
N SER A 5 -2.43 -7.31 -6.32
CA SER A 5 -1.75 -8.32 -7.15
C SER A 5 -0.47 -8.85 -6.48
N VAL A 6 0.35 -7.95 -5.92
CA VAL A 6 1.60 -8.30 -5.24
C VAL A 6 1.33 -9.15 -3.99
N GLN A 7 0.32 -8.79 -3.19
CA GLN A 7 -0.05 -9.61 -2.03
C GLN A 7 -0.55 -10.99 -2.43
N LYS A 8 -1.37 -11.08 -3.49
CA LYS A 8 -1.89 -12.35 -3.99
C LYS A 8 -0.78 -13.27 -4.51
N GLU A 9 0.23 -12.69 -5.16
CA GLU A 9 1.34 -13.46 -5.74
C GLU A 9 2.38 -13.88 -4.69
N LEU A 10 2.74 -12.99 -3.76
CA LEU A 10 3.80 -13.26 -2.79
C LEU A 10 3.29 -13.85 -1.47
N GLY A 11 1.99 -13.74 -1.17
CA GLY A 11 1.39 -14.26 0.06
C GLY A 11 1.84 -13.55 1.34
N VAL A 12 2.45 -12.37 1.22
CA VAL A 12 2.98 -11.58 2.34
C VAL A 12 2.30 -10.21 2.45
N PRO A 13 2.16 -9.65 3.68
CA PRO A 13 1.55 -8.35 3.85
C PRO A 13 2.47 -7.21 3.39
N VAL A 14 1.89 -6.20 2.75
CA VAL A 14 2.57 -4.91 2.54
C VAL A 14 2.59 -4.16 3.87
N LYS A 15 3.78 -3.71 4.29
CA LYS A 15 3.97 -3.04 5.58
C LYS A 15 4.15 -1.54 5.45
N LEU A 16 4.80 -1.10 4.38
CA LEU A 16 5.14 0.30 4.14
C LEU A 16 4.76 0.69 2.71
N VAL A 17 4.40 1.95 2.54
CA VAL A 17 4.10 2.57 1.25
C VAL A 17 4.84 3.90 1.13
N GLY A 18 5.31 4.21 -0.09
CA GLY A 18 5.90 5.51 -0.40
C GLY A 18 4.81 6.55 -0.69
N LEU A 19 4.88 7.70 -0.03
CA LEU A 19 4.00 8.85 -0.20
C LEU A 19 4.64 9.96 -1.07
N GLY A 20 5.90 9.80 -1.44
CA GLY A 20 6.73 10.76 -2.16
C GLY A 20 8.11 10.19 -2.50
N GLU A 21 9.05 11.05 -2.92
CA GLU A 21 10.41 10.67 -3.34
C GLU A 21 11.47 10.90 -2.26
N GLY A 22 11.11 11.57 -1.16
CA GLY A 22 12.01 11.86 -0.06
C GLY A 22 12.38 10.61 0.74
N PRO A 23 13.54 10.60 1.42
CA PRO A 23 13.98 9.46 2.22
C PRO A 23 13.05 9.15 3.40
N ASP A 24 12.25 10.12 3.83
CA ASP A 24 11.33 10.02 4.96
C ASP A 24 9.86 9.80 4.52
N ASP A 25 9.59 9.67 3.21
CA ASP A 25 8.24 9.55 2.67
C ASP A 25 7.66 8.12 2.79
N LEU A 26 8.15 7.33 3.73
CA LEU A 26 7.63 5.99 4.03
C LEU A 26 6.62 6.06 5.17
N ALA A 27 5.41 5.56 4.90
CA ALA A 27 4.37 5.43 5.90
C ALA A 27 3.92 3.96 6.06
N PRO A 28 3.38 3.58 7.23
CA PRO A 28 2.66 2.31 7.38
C PRO A 28 1.56 2.17 6.34
N PHE A 29 1.46 0.99 5.73
CA PHE A 29 0.38 0.71 4.80
C PHE A 29 -0.94 0.52 5.57
N ASP A 30 -1.96 1.31 5.22
CA ASP A 30 -3.32 1.21 5.74
C ASP A 30 -4.24 0.54 4.69
N PRO A 31 -4.63 -0.73 4.88
CA PRO A 31 -5.50 -1.43 3.95
C PRO A 31 -6.92 -0.84 3.85
N GLU A 32 -7.45 -0.31 4.96
CA GLU A 32 -8.83 0.23 4.99
C GLU A 32 -8.88 1.53 4.18
N GLY A 33 -8.01 2.49 4.50
CA GLY A 33 -7.91 3.74 3.74
C GLY A 33 -7.56 3.52 2.27
N PHE A 34 -6.79 2.49 1.93
CA PHE A 34 -6.49 2.15 0.53
C PHE A 34 -7.73 1.65 -0.23
N VAL A 35 -8.60 0.85 0.40
CA VAL A 35 -9.85 0.39 -0.22
C VAL A 35 -10.83 1.54 -0.36
N ASP A 36 -10.97 2.37 0.67
CA ASP A 36 -11.84 3.54 0.64
C ASP A 36 -11.46 4.50 -0.50
N GLY A 37 -10.16 4.74 -0.71
CA GLY A 37 -9.65 5.58 -1.80
C GLY A 37 -9.86 5.01 -3.21
N ILE A 38 -10.12 3.69 -3.34
CA ILE A 38 -10.48 3.06 -4.62
C ILE A 38 -11.97 3.21 -4.92
N LEU A 39 -12.81 3.23 -3.88
CA LEU A 39 -14.27 3.22 -4.00
C LEU A 39 -14.91 4.62 -4.00
N ALA A 40 -14.15 5.65 -3.63
CA ALA A 40 -14.55 7.06 -3.69
C ALA A 40 -14.58 7.62 -5.13
#